data_AF-A0A954WY57-F1
#
_entry.id   AF-A0A954WY57-F1
#
_cell.length_a   1.000
_cell.length_b   1.000
_cell.length_c   1.000
_cell.angle_alpha   90.00
_cell.angle_beta   90.00
_cell.angle_gamma   90.00
#
_symmetry.space_group_name_H-M   'P 1'
#
loop_
_entity.id
_entity.type
_entity.pdbx_description
1 polymer ?
#
loop_
_entity_poly.entity_id
_entity_poly.type
_entity_poly.pdbx_seq_one_letter_code
_entity_poly.pdbx_strand_id
1 'polypeptide(L)'
;MSEINRAALFGKLNQVGYKAIESATVFCKLRGNSYVELVHWIQQLLQLQDSDLHRIIKKFEIEPARLAKDVTESLDRLPRGSTSIADLSSHVEEAVERGWVYGSLMFAENQVRTGYLIVGILKTRTLQNALYGISSEFKKIKLDTLTSDFFDIVAGSPEDKMHATDGFNANHAAAPGEASGSMAPAQMGKQEALQQFTVDLTEDARNGKIDPIVGRDDEIRQIVDILMRRRQNNPILTGEAGVGKTAAVEGFALRIAAGDVPPPLQNVRLLRLDVGLLQAGASMKGEFENRLRQVIEEVQSSETPIILFIDEAHTL
;
A
#
# COMPACT_ATOMS: atom_id res chain seq x y z
N MET A 1 18.28 -13.36 -4.39
CA MET A 1 16.94 -13.88 -4.05
C MET A 1 15.95 -12.94 -4.70
N SER A 2 15.03 -13.44 -5.52
CA SER A 2 14.01 -12.61 -6.17
C SER A 2 13.21 -11.87 -5.10
N GLU A 3 13.20 -10.54 -5.14
CA GLU A 3 12.37 -9.72 -4.25
C GLU A 3 10.90 -10.10 -4.48
N ILE A 4 10.30 -10.79 -3.51
CA ILE A 4 8.87 -11.08 -3.51
C ILE A 4 8.17 -9.74 -3.24
N ASN A 5 7.24 -9.36 -4.12
CA ASN A 5 6.44 -8.15 -3.94
C ASN A 5 5.74 -8.18 -2.56
N ARG A 6 5.92 -7.13 -1.74
CA ARG A 6 5.32 -6.99 -0.40
C ARG A 6 3.79 -7.14 -0.43
N ALA A 7 3.12 -6.55 -1.41
CA ALA A 7 1.68 -6.71 -1.61
C ALA A 7 1.29 -8.19 -1.76
N ALA A 8 2.08 -8.95 -2.52
CA ALA A 8 1.86 -10.39 -2.70
C ALA A 8 2.19 -11.21 -1.44
N LEU A 9 3.21 -10.79 -0.67
CA LEU A 9 3.64 -11.45 0.56
C LEU A 9 2.60 -11.27 1.67
N PHE A 10 2.23 -10.03 1.99
CA PHE A 10 1.17 -9.72 2.94
C PHE A 10 -0.21 -10.16 2.41
N GLY A 11 -0.32 -10.28 1.07
CA GLY A 11 -1.30 -11.05 0.28
C GLY A 11 -1.67 -12.42 0.83
N LYS A 12 -0.73 -13.07 1.51
CA LYS A 12 -0.94 -14.43 2.04
C LYS A 12 -1.49 -14.44 3.45
N LEU A 13 -1.51 -13.32 4.18
CA LEU A 13 -2.07 -13.27 5.52
C LEU A 13 -3.58 -13.47 5.49
N ASN A 14 -4.12 -14.05 6.56
CA ASN A 14 -5.55 -13.99 6.82
C ASN A 14 -5.98 -12.62 7.32
N GLN A 15 -7.30 -12.41 7.38
CA GLN A 15 -7.87 -11.11 7.77
C GLN A 15 -7.43 -10.65 9.17
N VAL A 16 -7.27 -11.59 10.11
CA VAL A 16 -6.81 -11.28 11.49
C VAL A 16 -5.37 -10.77 11.47
N GLY A 17 -4.46 -11.55 10.86
CA GLY A 17 -3.05 -11.17 10.75
C GLY A 17 -2.87 -9.85 10.03
N TYR A 18 -3.58 -9.67 8.91
CA TYR A 18 -3.53 -8.48 8.08
C TYR A 18 -4.02 -7.22 8.83
N LYS A 19 -5.23 -7.25 9.42
CA LYS A 19 -5.75 -6.11 10.20
C LYS A 19 -4.87 -5.76 11.40
N ALA A 20 -4.26 -6.77 12.02
CA ALA A 20 -3.36 -6.55 13.15
C ALA A 20 -2.07 -5.84 12.73
N ILE A 21 -1.49 -6.15 11.57
CA ILE A 21 -0.30 -5.43 11.07
C ILE A 21 -0.65 -4.02 10.63
N GLU A 22 -1.81 -3.79 10.00
CA GLU A 22 -2.28 -2.42 9.69
C GLU A 22 -2.44 -1.57 10.95
N SER A 23 -3.05 -2.15 11.99
CA SER A 23 -3.19 -1.50 13.29
C SER A 23 -1.83 -1.23 13.94
N ALA A 24 -0.86 -2.12 13.73
CA ALA A 24 0.49 -1.99 14.27
C ALA A 24 1.25 -0.85 13.59
N THR A 25 1.02 -0.63 12.29
CA THR A 25 1.54 0.53 11.57
C THR A 25 0.99 1.82 12.16
N VAL A 26 -0.33 1.94 12.33
CA VAL A 26 -0.92 3.15 12.94
C VAL A 26 -0.36 3.39 14.35
N PHE A 27 -0.23 2.32 15.12
CA PHE A 27 0.31 2.37 16.49
C PHE A 27 1.78 2.79 16.54
N CYS A 28 2.61 2.31 15.61
CA CYS A 28 4.01 2.71 15.46
C CYS A 28 4.13 4.22 15.23
N LYS A 29 3.26 4.78 14.36
CA LYS A 29 3.19 6.24 14.12
C LYS A 29 2.84 7.01 15.39
N LEU A 30 1.81 6.56 16.12
CA LEU A 30 1.37 7.21 17.36
C LEU A 30 2.45 7.20 18.45
N ARG A 31 3.32 6.18 18.47
CA ARG A 31 4.47 6.12 19.38
C ARG A 31 5.71 6.88 18.88
N GLY A 32 5.69 7.40 17.65
CA GLY A 32 6.81 8.13 17.04
C GLY A 32 8.02 7.25 16.75
N ASN A 33 7.80 5.97 16.46
CA ASN A 33 8.84 5.02 16.06
C ASN A 33 9.03 5.05 14.54
N SER A 34 10.28 4.93 14.07
CA SER A 34 10.60 4.99 12.63
C SER A 34 10.26 3.73 11.86
N TYR A 35 10.26 2.56 12.52
CA TYR A 35 10.00 1.27 11.86
C TYR A 35 8.93 0.48 12.59
N VAL A 36 8.06 -0.18 11.82
CA VAL A 36 7.09 -1.12 12.38
C VAL A 36 7.82 -2.42 12.74
N GLU A 37 8.21 -2.52 14.01
CA GLU A 37 8.83 -3.72 14.57
C GLU A 37 7.84 -4.85 14.90
N LEU A 38 8.36 -6.09 15.00
CA LEU A 38 7.60 -7.28 15.38
C LEU A 38 6.82 -7.11 16.70
N VAL A 39 7.36 -6.34 17.65
CA VAL A 39 6.71 -6.04 18.93
C VAL A 39 5.43 -5.22 18.77
N HIS A 40 5.34 -4.33 17.78
CA HIS A 40 4.10 -3.60 17.50
C HIS A 40 3.01 -4.57 17.03
N TRP A 41 3.38 -5.50 16.15
CA TRP A 41 2.43 -6.47 15.62
C TRP A 41 1.95 -7.45 16.68
N ILE A 42 2.86 -7.99 17.49
CA ILE A 42 2.52 -8.84 18.64
C ILE A 42 1.62 -8.08 19.61
N GLN A 43 1.93 -6.81 19.93
CA GLN A 43 1.08 -6.00 20.80
C GLN A 43 -0.35 -5.90 20.25
N GLN A 44 -0.53 -5.62 18.96
CA GLN A 44 -1.87 -5.53 18.36
C GLN A 44 -2.60 -6.87 18.35
N LEU A 45 -1.90 -7.96 18.06
CA LEU A 45 -2.48 -9.30 18.14
C LEU A 45 -2.96 -9.63 19.56
N LEU A 46 -2.20 -9.24 20.60
CA LEU A 46 -2.56 -9.43 22.01
C LEU A 46 -3.71 -8.52 22.49
N GLN A 47 -4.07 -7.47 21.74
CA GLN A 47 -5.24 -6.65 22.04
C GLN A 47 -6.55 -7.23 21.46
N LEU A 48 -6.46 -8.22 20.57
CA LEU A 48 -7.64 -8.92 20.08
C LEU A 48 -8.27 -9.75 21.20
N GLN A 49 -9.57 -10.03 21.10
CA GLN A 49 -10.24 -10.90 22.07
C GLN A 49 -9.76 -12.35 21.95
N ASP A 50 -9.45 -12.80 20.73
CA ASP A 50 -9.03 -14.16 20.44
C ASP A 50 -8.31 -14.24 19.09
N SER A 51 -7.38 -15.19 18.97
CA SER A 51 -6.60 -15.52 17.76
C SER A 51 -5.83 -16.81 18.01
N ASP A 52 -5.19 -17.39 16.99
CA ASP A 52 -4.32 -18.57 17.17
C ASP A 52 -3.21 -18.28 18.20
N LEU A 53 -2.66 -17.06 18.21
CA LEU A 53 -1.69 -16.64 19.23
C LEU A 53 -2.25 -16.79 20.66
N HIS A 54 -3.51 -16.41 20.91
CA HIS A 54 -4.13 -16.58 22.22
C HIS A 54 -4.30 -18.05 22.59
N ARG A 55 -4.66 -18.89 21.62
CA ARG A 55 -4.78 -20.35 21.81
C ARG A 55 -3.42 -20.96 22.18
N ILE A 56 -2.35 -20.54 21.51
CA ILE A 56 -0.97 -20.94 21.80
C ILE A 56 -0.56 -20.46 23.21
N ILE A 57 -0.81 -19.21 23.57
CA ILE A 57 -0.51 -18.64 24.90
C ILE A 57 -1.18 -19.44 26.00
N LYS A 58 -2.46 -19.78 25.81
CA LYS A 58 -3.23 -20.59 26.76
C LYS A 58 -2.68 -22.01 26.87
N LYS A 59 -2.36 -22.67 25.75
CA LYS A 59 -1.84 -24.05 25.73
C LYS A 59 -0.51 -24.20 26.47
N PHE A 60 0.39 -23.23 26.31
CA PHE A 60 1.73 -23.26 26.90
C PHE A 60 1.84 -22.51 28.23
N GLU A 61 0.70 -22.14 28.83
CA GLU A 61 0.64 -21.50 30.16
C GLU A 61 1.58 -20.28 30.26
N ILE A 62 1.58 -19.46 29.21
CA ILE A 62 2.27 -18.18 29.19
C ILE A 62 1.50 -17.21 30.11
N GLU A 63 2.21 -16.56 31.03
CA GLU A 63 1.60 -15.68 32.03
C GLU A 63 1.19 -14.35 31.38
N PRO A 64 -0.13 -14.04 31.26
CA PRO A 64 -0.59 -12.87 30.51
C PRO A 64 -0.12 -11.55 31.11
N ALA A 65 -0.09 -11.44 32.44
CA ALA A 65 0.33 -10.21 33.12
C ALA A 65 1.81 -9.91 32.88
N ARG A 66 2.65 -10.95 32.89
CA ARG A 66 4.09 -10.82 32.59
C ARG A 66 4.32 -10.52 31.12
N LEU A 67 3.62 -11.22 30.22
CA LEU A 67 3.73 -10.98 28.79
C LEU A 67 3.36 -9.54 28.43
N ALA A 68 2.24 -9.02 28.95
CA ALA A 68 1.82 -7.64 28.70
C ALA A 68 2.84 -6.60 29.22
N LYS A 69 3.42 -6.86 30.39
CA LYS A 69 4.49 -6.03 30.95
C LYS A 69 5.74 -6.05 30.06
N ASP A 70 6.23 -7.23 29.70
CA ASP A 70 7.43 -7.42 28.88
C ASP A 70 7.28 -6.76 27.50
N VAL A 71 6.11 -6.91 26.85
CA VAL A 71 5.81 -6.28 25.55
C VAL A 71 5.81 -4.75 25.68
N THR A 72 5.23 -4.21 26.76
CA THR A 72 5.23 -2.76 27.01
C THR A 72 6.65 -2.23 27.21
N GLU A 73 7.47 -2.91 28.01
CA GLU A 73 8.88 -2.55 28.22
C GLU A 73 9.69 -2.64 26.92
N SER A 74 9.40 -3.64 26.08
CA SER A 74 10.05 -3.80 24.77
C SER A 74 9.71 -2.64 23.83
N LEU A 75 8.45 -2.20 23.77
CA LEU A 75 8.03 -1.00 23.03
C LEU A 75 8.69 0.27 23.57
N ASP A 76 8.84 0.39 24.88
CA ASP A 76 9.43 1.57 25.51
C ASP A 76 10.94 1.73 25.22
N ARG A 77 11.64 0.63 24.91
CA ARG A 77 13.05 0.64 24.51
C ARG A 77 13.29 1.08 23.07
N LEU A 78 12.25 1.12 22.23
CA LEU A 78 12.41 1.49 20.82
C LEU A 78 12.76 2.98 20.67
N PRO A 79 13.63 3.36 19.70
CA PRO A 79 13.93 4.75 19.41
C PRO A 79 12.67 5.56 19.08
N ARG A 80 12.54 6.74 19.69
CA ARG A 80 11.40 7.66 19.51
C ARG A 80 11.86 8.96 18.84
N GLY A 81 10.89 9.70 18.29
CA GLY A 81 11.10 11.05 17.73
C GLY A 81 10.93 11.13 16.22
N SER A 82 10.49 10.04 15.58
CA SER A 82 10.13 10.04 14.16
C SER A 82 8.78 10.72 13.95
N THR A 83 8.69 11.65 13.00
CA THR A 83 7.45 12.31 12.59
C THR A 83 6.67 11.52 11.53
N SER A 84 7.32 10.51 10.94
CA SER A 84 6.76 9.60 9.94
C SER A 84 7.31 8.18 10.14
N ILE A 85 6.58 7.17 9.66
CA ILE A 85 7.10 5.80 9.59
C ILE A 85 7.93 5.69 8.31
N ALA A 86 9.15 5.19 8.43
CA ALA A 86 10.05 4.93 7.33
C ALA A 86 9.65 3.65 6.58
N ASP A 87 9.48 2.54 7.29
CA ASP A 87 9.12 1.25 6.68
C ASP A 87 8.71 0.17 7.72
N LEU A 88 8.36 -1.03 7.26
CA LEU A 88 8.33 -2.26 8.05
C LEU A 88 9.74 -2.75 8.36
N SER A 89 9.96 -3.37 9.53
CA SER A 89 11.28 -3.96 9.82
C SER A 89 11.48 -5.28 9.09
N SER A 90 12.74 -5.64 8.80
CA SER A 90 13.07 -6.90 8.10
C SER A 90 12.56 -8.14 8.83
N HIS A 91 12.47 -8.09 10.16
CA HIS A 91 11.89 -9.16 10.95
C HIS A 91 10.39 -9.37 10.70
N VAL A 92 9.64 -8.30 10.39
CA VAL A 92 8.21 -8.42 10.08
C VAL A 92 8.03 -9.12 8.73
N GLU A 93 8.77 -8.70 7.71
CA GLU A 93 8.72 -9.32 6.38
C GLU A 93 9.17 -10.78 6.41
N GLU A 94 10.31 -11.05 7.05
CA GLU A 94 10.83 -12.40 7.21
C GLU A 94 9.83 -13.27 8.01
N ALA A 95 9.11 -12.73 9.00
CA ALA A 95 8.09 -13.49 9.72
C ALA A 95 6.94 -13.94 8.81
N VAL A 96 6.48 -13.09 7.88
CA VAL A 96 5.44 -13.48 6.91
C VAL A 96 5.95 -14.51 5.93
N GLU A 97 7.15 -14.31 5.40
CA GLU A 97 7.77 -15.25 4.45
C GLU A 97 7.95 -16.63 5.09
N ARG A 98 8.50 -16.67 6.30
CA ARG A 98 8.72 -17.93 7.03
C ARG A 98 7.39 -18.54 7.44
N GLY A 99 6.40 -17.72 7.85
CA GLY A 99 5.04 -18.19 8.11
C GLY A 99 4.39 -18.84 6.88
N TRP A 100 4.57 -18.27 5.69
CA TRP A 100 4.11 -18.85 4.43
C TRP A 100 4.82 -20.16 4.08
N VAL A 101 6.15 -20.18 4.17
CA VAL A 101 6.95 -21.38 3.87
C VAL A 101 6.54 -22.54 4.78
N TYR A 102 6.41 -22.32 6.09
CA TYR A 102 6.01 -23.40 6.99
C TYR A 102 4.52 -23.71 6.94
N GLY A 103 3.66 -22.70 6.78
CA GLY A 103 2.21 -22.87 6.56
C GLY A 103 1.91 -23.80 5.38
N SER A 104 2.48 -23.47 4.22
CA SER A 104 2.27 -24.23 2.99
C SER A 104 2.94 -25.60 2.99
N LEU A 105 4.19 -25.71 3.49
CA LEU A 105 4.94 -26.97 3.41
C LEU A 105 4.62 -27.96 4.54
N MET A 106 4.33 -27.49 5.76
CA MET A 106 4.07 -28.38 6.90
C MET A 106 2.58 -28.64 7.11
N PHE A 107 1.72 -27.66 6.83
CA PHE A 107 0.29 -27.74 7.13
C PHE A 107 -0.59 -27.81 5.88
N ALA A 108 0.02 -27.75 4.67
CA ALA A 108 -0.68 -27.77 3.37
C ALA A 108 -1.73 -26.66 3.22
N GLU A 109 -1.50 -25.51 3.87
CA GLU A 109 -2.42 -24.38 3.85
C GLU A 109 -2.05 -23.34 2.81
N ASN A 110 -3.09 -22.71 2.26
CA ASN A 110 -2.97 -21.67 1.23
C ASN A 110 -3.06 -20.24 1.78
N GLN A 111 -3.06 -20.09 3.10
CA GLN A 111 -3.12 -18.81 3.80
C GLN A 111 -2.29 -18.85 5.09
N VAL A 112 -1.70 -17.72 5.47
CA VAL A 112 -0.89 -17.55 6.68
C VAL A 112 -1.77 -17.01 7.81
N ARG A 113 -2.06 -17.89 8.77
CA ARG A 113 -2.68 -17.57 10.06
C ARG A 113 -1.64 -17.11 11.08
N THR A 114 -2.07 -16.48 12.15
CA THR A 114 -1.17 -16.00 13.21
C THR A 114 -0.43 -17.15 13.89
N GLY A 115 -1.01 -18.35 13.95
CA GLY A 115 -0.32 -19.55 14.45
C GLY A 115 0.87 -19.97 13.57
N TYR A 116 0.71 -19.92 12.24
CA TYR A 116 1.80 -20.22 11.29
C TYR A 116 2.91 -19.18 11.36
N LEU A 117 2.59 -17.90 11.62
CA LEU A 117 3.59 -16.88 11.90
C LEU A 117 4.45 -17.25 13.12
N ILE A 118 3.84 -17.69 14.22
CA ILE A 118 4.57 -18.11 15.43
C ILE A 118 5.47 -19.31 15.13
N VAL A 119 4.99 -20.31 14.38
CA VAL A 119 5.82 -21.45 13.96
C VAL A 119 7.01 -20.98 13.11
N GLY A 120 6.78 -20.09 12.15
CA GLY A 120 7.84 -19.55 11.28
C GLY A 120 8.87 -18.72 12.04
N ILE A 121 8.43 -17.89 12.98
CA ILE A 121 9.28 -17.11 13.89
C ILE A 121 10.15 -18.06 14.74
N LEU A 122 9.56 -19.07 15.36
CA LEU A 122 10.28 -20.00 16.24
C LEU A 122 11.25 -20.92 15.49
N LYS A 123 10.97 -21.26 14.23
CA LYS A 123 11.87 -22.06 13.37
C LYS A 123 13.00 -21.25 12.74
N THR A 124 12.99 -19.94 12.87
CA THR A 124 13.97 -19.04 12.25
C THR A 124 14.79 -18.37 13.33
N ARG A 125 16.10 -18.64 13.39
CA ARG A 125 16.93 -18.27 14.54
C ARG A 125 16.93 -16.76 14.85
N THR A 126 16.98 -15.92 13.81
CA THR A 126 16.94 -14.45 13.92
C THR A 126 15.62 -13.98 14.55
N LEU A 127 14.50 -14.41 13.98
CA LEU A 127 13.15 -14.11 14.46
C LEU A 127 12.88 -14.67 15.85
N GLN A 128 13.33 -15.90 16.15
CA GLN A 128 13.21 -16.50 17.46
C GLN A 128 13.93 -15.67 18.52
N ASN A 129 15.14 -15.20 18.23
CA ASN A 129 15.89 -14.33 19.14
C ASN A 129 15.16 -13.00 19.35
N ALA A 130 14.58 -12.42 18.29
CA ALA A 130 13.76 -11.21 18.39
C ALA A 130 12.52 -11.43 19.27
N LEU A 131 11.79 -12.54 19.09
CA LEU A 131 10.62 -12.91 19.88
C LEU A 131 10.98 -13.09 21.37
N TYR A 132 12.08 -13.79 21.66
CA TYR A 132 12.57 -13.97 23.04
C TYR A 132 13.11 -12.67 23.64
N GLY A 133 13.57 -11.74 22.82
CA GLY A 133 13.94 -10.39 23.22
C GLY A 133 12.74 -9.53 23.63
N ILE A 134 11.55 -9.80 23.08
CA ILE A 134 10.29 -9.17 23.48
C ILE A 134 9.84 -9.69 24.84
N SER A 135 9.74 -11.02 24.99
CA SER A 135 9.45 -11.65 26.28
C SER A 135 10.07 -13.03 26.39
N SER A 136 10.65 -13.31 27.57
CA SER A 136 11.17 -14.63 27.89
C SER A 136 10.08 -15.70 28.01
N GLU A 137 8.81 -15.30 28.18
CA GLU A 137 7.68 -16.22 28.31
C GLU A 137 7.47 -17.06 27.04
N PHE A 138 7.80 -16.52 25.86
CA PHE A 138 7.71 -17.27 24.60
C PHE A 138 8.62 -18.51 24.56
N LYS A 139 9.63 -18.61 25.42
CA LYS A 139 10.47 -19.83 25.55
C LYS A 139 9.71 -21.03 26.10
N LYS A 140 8.54 -20.82 26.71
CA LYS A 140 7.66 -21.91 27.17
C LYS A 140 7.03 -22.68 26.00
N ILE A 141 6.96 -22.06 24.82
CA ILE A 141 6.40 -22.70 23.62
C ILE A 141 7.34 -23.82 23.19
N LYS A 142 6.87 -25.07 23.30
CA LYS A 142 7.59 -26.23 22.79
C LYS A 142 7.26 -26.39 21.32
N LEU A 143 8.23 -26.05 20.46
CA LEU A 143 8.03 -26.03 19.02
C LEU A 143 7.55 -27.37 18.46
N ASP A 144 8.13 -28.48 18.91
CA ASP A 144 7.74 -29.81 18.41
C ASP A 144 6.27 -30.11 18.71
N THR A 145 5.82 -29.85 19.94
CA THR A 145 4.42 -29.99 20.36
C THR A 145 3.50 -29.03 19.60
N LEU A 146 3.93 -27.77 19.40
CA LEU A 146 3.16 -26.80 18.63
C LEU A 146 2.96 -27.27 17.18
N THR A 147 3.98 -27.89 16.58
CA THR A 147 3.88 -28.37 15.19
C THR A 147 3.13 -29.69 15.06
N SER A 148 3.29 -30.63 16.01
CA SER A 148 2.60 -31.93 15.94
C SER A 148 1.11 -31.81 16.20
N ASP A 149 0.74 -30.98 17.18
CA ASP A 149 -0.63 -30.87 17.67
C ASP A 149 -1.26 -29.54 17.24
N PHE A 150 -0.76 -28.93 16.15
CA PHE A 150 -1.08 -27.56 15.77
C PHE A 150 -2.59 -27.30 15.70
N PHE A 151 -3.30 -28.11 14.92
CA PHE A 151 -4.73 -27.95 14.69
C PHE A 151 -5.55 -28.11 15.98
N ASP A 152 -5.15 -29.03 16.86
CA ASP A 152 -5.80 -29.22 18.16
C ASP A 152 -5.55 -28.03 19.10
N ILE A 153 -4.35 -27.44 19.05
CA ILE A 153 -3.98 -26.29 19.86
C ILE A 153 -4.78 -25.06 19.45
N VAL A 154 -4.90 -24.79 18.15
CA VAL A 154 -5.58 -23.59 17.64
C VAL A 154 -7.07 -23.79 17.36
N ALA A 155 -7.59 -25.01 17.58
CA ALA A 155 -8.99 -25.36 17.32
C ALA A 155 -9.98 -24.35 17.92
N GLY A 156 -10.94 -23.93 17.09
CA GLY A 156 -11.99 -23.00 17.51
C GLY A 156 -11.52 -21.57 17.73
N SER A 157 -10.35 -21.19 17.22
CA SER A 157 -9.99 -19.79 17.02
C SER A 157 -10.89 -19.15 15.93
N PRO A 158 -11.02 -17.81 15.88
CA PRO A 158 -11.71 -17.15 14.79
C PRO A 158 -11.03 -17.38 13.43
N GLU A 159 -9.73 -17.71 13.42
CA GLU A 159 -8.95 -17.95 12.21
C GLU A 159 -9.21 -19.33 11.60
N ASP A 160 -9.68 -20.28 12.41
CA ASP A 160 -9.94 -21.66 11.99
C ASP A 160 -11.04 -21.76 10.92
N LYS A 161 -12.01 -20.84 11.00
CA LYS A 161 -13.15 -20.73 10.08
C LYS A 161 -12.88 -19.82 8.88
N MET A 162 -11.72 -19.17 8.82
CA MET A 162 -11.39 -18.28 7.72
C MET A 162 -10.86 -19.11 6.55
N HIS A 163 -11.59 -19.09 5.43
CA HIS A 163 -11.15 -19.74 4.21
C HIS A 163 -10.34 -18.76 3.35
N ALA A 164 -9.45 -19.29 2.49
CA ALA A 164 -8.62 -18.49 1.60
C ALA A 164 -9.42 -17.58 0.62
N THR A 165 -10.72 -17.83 0.45
CA THR A 165 -11.66 -17.01 -0.35
C THR A 165 -12.29 -15.84 0.42
N ASP A 166 -12.15 -15.78 1.75
CA ASP A 166 -12.72 -14.71 2.57
C ASP A 166 -11.80 -13.48 2.58
N GLY A 167 -11.78 -12.77 1.45
CA GLY A 167 -11.62 -11.31 1.45
C GLY A 167 -10.22 -10.71 1.28
N PHE A 168 -9.18 -11.47 0.93
CA PHE A 168 -7.88 -10.89 0.56
C PHE A 168 -7.43 -11.34 -0.84
N ASN A 169 -7.82 -10.56 -1.86
CA ASN A 169 -7.35 -10.75 -3.22
C ASN A 169 -5.93 -10.18 -3.32
N ALA A 170 -4.92 -11.04 -3.52
CA ALA A 170 -3.53 -10.64 -3.73
C ALA A 170 -3.32 -9.65 -4.89
N ASN A 171 -4.29 -9.50 -5.79
CA ASN A 171 -4.28 -8.53 -6.88
C ASN A 171 -4.76 -7.11 -6.48
N HIS A 172 -5.22 -6.89 -5.24
CA HIS A 172 -5.73 -5.61 -4.71
C HIS A 172 -5.21 -5.32 -3.28
N ALA A 173 -4.17 -6.04 -2.84
CA ALA A 173 -3.59 -5.90 -1.52
C ALA A 173 -2.59 -4.74 -1.50
N ALA A 174 -2.97 -3.59 -0.92
CA ALA A 174 -1.98 -2.58 -0.54
C ALA A 174 -1.06 -3.15 0.56
N ALA A 175 0.19 -2.71 0.65
CA ALA A 175 1.05 -3.12 1.76
C ALA A 175 0.53 -2.52 3.09
N PRO A 176 0.68 -3.23 4.23
CA PRO A 176 0.15 -2.76 5.51
C PRO A 176 0.69 -1.38 5.91
N GLY A 177 -0.18 -0.36 5.89
CA GLY A 177 0.21 1.01 6.17
C GLY A 177 0.03 2.00 5.02
N GLU A 178 -0.10 1.50 3.79
CA GLU A 178 -0.44 2.28 2.61
C GLU A 178 -1.93 2.67 2.63
N ALA A 179 -2.82 1.73 2.93
CA ALA A 179 -4.26 1.96 3.02
C ALA A 179 -4.65 2.94 4.16
N SER A 180 -3.86 3.00 5.24
CA SER A 180 -4.10 3.85 6.40
C SER A 180 -3.37 5.20 6.35
N GLY A 181 -2.61 5.49 5.28
CA GLY A 181 -1.77 6.69 5.16
C GLY A 181 -0.76 6.86 6.31
N SER A 182 -0.42 5.75 6.98
CA SER A 182 0.41 5.75 8.19
C SER A 182 1.89 5.59 7.86
N MET A 183 2.20 4.87 6.78
CA MET A 183 3.49 4.95 6.12
C MET A 183 3.40 6.01 5.01
N ALA A 184 4.52 6.69 4.71
CA ALA A 184 4.65 7.22 3.35
C ALA A 184 4.39 6.03 2.42
N PRO A 185 3.54 6.17 1.39
CA PRO A 185 3.24 5.05 0.52
C PRO A 185 4.58 4.43 0.13
N ALA A 186 4.78 3.13 0.40
CA ALA A 186 5.86 2.45 -0.28
C ALA A 186 5.58 2.75 -1.74
N GLN A 187 6.60 3.25 -2.45
CA GLN A 187 6.44 3.67 -3.83
C GLN A 187 5.66 2.56 -4.53
N MET A 188 4.36 2.79 -4.79
CA MET A 188 3.67 2.11 -5.86
C MET A 188 4.65 2.24 -7.01
N GLY A 189 5.07 1.10 -7.57
CA GLY A 189 6.24 1.04 -8.43
C GLY A 189 6.18 2.20 -9.41
N LYS A 190 7.26 2.99 -9.53
CA LYS A 190 7.29 4.26 -10.30
C LYS A 190 6.29 4.21 -11.46
N GLN A 191 5.23 5.05 -11.41
CA GLN A 191 4.15 5.19 -12.41
C GLN A 191 2.86 4.35 -12.21
N GLU A 192 2.72 3.55 -11.16
CA GLU A 192 1.51 2.76 -10.92
C GLU A 192 0.26 3.63 -10.66
N ALA A 193 0.36 4.73 -9.89
CA ALA A 193 -0.80 5.59 -9.65
C ALA A 193 -1.19 6.36 -10.93
N LEU A 194 -0.22 6.81 -11.72
CA LEU A 194 -0.47 7.42 -13.03
C LEU A 194 -1.16 6.44 -13.98
N GLN A 195 -0.72 5.19 -14.05
CA GLN A 195 -1.36 4.17 -14.90
C GLN A 195 -2.79 3.84 -14.44
N GLN A 196 -3.05 3.86 -13.13
CA GLN A 196 -4.35 3.50 -12.58
C GLN A 196 -5.39 4.63 -12.68
N PHE A 197 -4.98 5.89 -12.49
CA PHE A 197 -5.89 7.03 -12.36
C PHE A 197 -5.82 8.03 -13.50
N THR A 198 -4.99 7.79 -14.52
CA THR A 198 -4.90 8.69 -15.68
C THR A 198 -4.98 7.92 -17.00
N VAL A 199 -5.35 8.66 -18.05
CA VAL A 199 -5.35 8.17 -19.43
C VAL A 199 -4.35 8.99 -20.24
N ASP A 200 -3.45 8.33 -20.96
CA ASP A 200 -2.44 9.01 -21.78
C ASP A 200 -3.01 9.43 -23.14
N LEU A 201 -3.37 10.71 -23.25
CA LEU A 201 -3.92 11.29 -24.47
C LEU A 201 -2.86 11.40 -25.58
N THR A 202 -1.59 11.57 -25.22
CA THR A 202 -0.49 11.59 -26.20
C THR A 202 -0.25 10.22 -26.83
N GLU A 203 -0.35 9.15 -26.05
CA GLU A 203 -0.27 7.78 -26.54
C GLU A 203 -1.51 7.43 -27.38
N ASP A 204 -2.70 7.80 -26.93
CA ASP A 204 -3.93 7.59 -27.71
C ASP A 204 -3.89 8.36 -29.05
N ALA A 205 -3.35 9.57 -29.08
CA ALA A 205 -3.08 10.33 -30.31
C ALA A 205 -2.12 9.59 -31.26
N ARG A 206 -0.98 9.09 -30.74
CA ARG A 206 -0.01 8.32 -31.55
C ARG A 206 -0.60 7.04 -32.11
N ASN A 207 -1.49 6.41 -31.35
CA ASN A 207 -2.20 5.19 -31.74
C ASN A 207 -3.41 5.45 -32.65
N GLY A 208 -3.69 6.71 -33.00
CA GLY A 208 -4.81 7.08 -33.88
C GLY A 208 -6.19 6.86 -33.27
N LYS A 209 -6.30 6.85 -31.93
CA LYS A 209 -7.59 6.71 -31.21
C LYS A 209 -8.31 8.03 -31.01
N ILE A 210 -7.63 9.16 -31.24
CA ILE A 210 -8.21 10.50 -31.15
C ILE A 210 -8.58 10.96 -32.56
N ASP A 211 -9.84 11.35 -32.75
CA ASP A 211 -10.33 11.86 -34.03
C ASP A 211 -9.68 13.21 -34.38
N PRO A 212 -9.48 13.52 -35.68
CA PRO A 212 -8.96 14.81 -36.10
C PRO A 212 -9.83 15.98 -35.63
N ILE A 213 -9.23 16.93 -34.90
CA ILE A 213 -9.91 18.13 -34.41
C ILE A 213 -9.74 19.28 -35.40
N VAL A 214 -10.85 19.92 -35.80
CA VAL A 214 -10.87 21.05 -36.74
C VAL A 214 -11.47 22.29 -36.07
N GLY A 215 -10.92 23.47 -36.37
CA GLY A 215 -11.47 24.75 -35.94
C GLY A 215 -11.17 25.13 -34.48
N ARG A 216 -10.13 24.54 -33.89
CA ARG A 216 -9.65 24.82 -32.52
C ARG A 216 -8.20 25.31 -32.45
N ASP A 217 -7.67 25.77 -33.57
CA ASP A 217 -6.26 26.13 -33.70
C ASP A 217 -5.85 27.30 -32.80
N ASP A 218 -6.75 28.26 -32.58
CA ASP A 218 -6.50 29.42 -31.73
C ASP A 218 -6.49 29.04 -30.25
N GLU A 219 -7.42 28.19 -29.80
CA GLU A 219 -7.43 27.68 -28.43
C GLU A 219 -6.21 26.80 -28.14
N ILE A 220 -5.84 25.91 -29.07
CA ILE A 220 -4.63 25.08 -28.94
C ILE A 220 -3.37 25.95 -28.88
N ARG A 221 -3.30 27.01 -29.70
CA ARG A 221 -2.18 27.98 -29.65
C ARG A 221 -2.13 28.68 -28.29
N GLN A 222 -3.26 29.09 -27.73
CA GLN A 222 -3.30 29.70 -26.39
C GLN A 222 -2.83 28.74 -25.28
N ILE A 223 -3.21 27.45 -25.36
CA ILE A 223 -2.73 26.42 -24.43
C ILE A 223 -1.19 26.36 -24.46
N VAL A 224 -0.59 26.27 -25.65
CA VAL A 224 0.86 26.26 -25.85
C VAL A 224 1.50 27.52 -25.27
N ASP A 225 0.97 28.70 -25.59
CA ASP A 225 1.52 29.98 -25.16
C ASP A 225 1.50 30.13 -23.63
N ILE A 226 0.46 29.63 -22.95
CA ILE A 226 0.38 29.65 -21.49
C ILE A 226 1.36 28.67 -20.87
N LEU A 227 1.46 27.43 -21.38
CA LEU A 227 2.38 26.42 -20.87
C LEU A 227 3.85 26.85 -20.99
N MET A 228 4.18 27.68 -21.99
CA MET A 228 5.53 28.23 -22.20
C MET A 228 5.91 29.39 -21.28
N ARG A 229 4.99 29.87 -20.43
CA ARG A 229 5.30 30.93 -19.46
C ARG A 229 6.22 30.42 -18.37
N ARG A 230 7.12 31.28 -17.87
CA ARG A 230 7.98 30.95 -16.71
C ARG A 230 7.24 30.92 -15.38
N ARG A 231 6.12 31.64 -15.28
CA ARG A 231 5.26 31.74 -14.09
C ARG A 231 3.82 31.72 -14.56
N GLN A 232 2.92 31.20 -13.72
CA GLN A 232 1.49 31.08 -14.04
C GLN A 232 1.26 30.35 -15.38
N ASN A 233 1.91 29.19 -15.50
CA ASN A 233 1.93 28.36 -16.69
C ASN A 233 0.83 27.29 -16.72
N ASN A 234 -0.22 27.45 -15.91
CA ASN A 234 -1.35 26.52 -15.85
C ASN A 234 -2.53 27.11 -16.65
N PRO A 235 -2.86 26.57 -17.83
CA PRO A 235 -4.02 27.02 -18.61
C PRO A 235 -5.33 26.64 -17.91
N ILE A 236 -6.31 27.53 -17.94
CA ILE A 236 -7.69 27.26 -17.49
C ILE A 236 -8.62 27.48 -18.68
N LEU A 237 -9.24 26.40 -19.18
CA LEU A 237 -10.20 26.47 -20.28
C LEU A 237 -11.58 26.81 -19.70
N THR A 238 -12.09 27.99 -20.03
CA THR A 238 -13.41 28.47 -19.60
C THR A 238 -14.42 28.41 -20.74
N GLY A 239 -15.70 28.23 -20.39
CA GLY A 239 -16.80 28.12 -21.35
C GLY A 239 -17.94 27.25 -20.82
N GLU A 240 -19.11 27.35 -21.43
CA GLU A 240 -20.29 26.54 -21.08
C GLU A 240 -20.02 25.03 -21.21
N ALA A 241 -20.83 24.20 -20.54
CA ALA A 241 -20.73 22.75 -20.69
C ALA A 241 -21.07 22.35 -22.13
N GLY A 242 -20.34 21.39 -22.70
CA GLY A 242 -20.60 20.88 -24.06
C GLY A 242 -20.04 21.70 -25.21
N VAL A 243 -19.36 22.84 -24.98
CA VAL A 243 -18.74 23.65 -26.04
C VAL A 243 -17.48 23.04 -26.67
N GLY A 244 -17.09 21.82 -26.27
CA GLY A 244 -15.92 21.12 -26.81
C GLY A 244 -14.58 21.52 -26.18
N LYS A 245 -14.54 21.85 -24.87
CA LYS A 245 -13.28 22.13 -24.15
C LYS A 245 -12.30 20.96 -24.22
N THR A 246 -12.82 19.74 -24.06
CA THR A 246 -12.05 18.50 -24.17
C THR A 246 -11.45 18.32 -25.57
N ALA A 247 -12.18 18.68 -26.62
CA ALA A 247 -11.69 18.62 -27.99
C ALA A 247 -10.46 19.52 -28.23
N ALA A 248 -10.38 20.68 -27.58
CA ALA A 248 -9.18 21.52 -27.65
C ALA A 248 -7.96 20.86 -26.99
N VAL A 249 -8.16 20.11 -25.90
CA VAL A 249 -7.10 19.35 -25.22
C VAL A 249 -6.66 18.14 -26.03
N GLU A 250 -7.60 17.42 -26.64
CA GLU A 250 -7.33 16.32 -27.58
C GLU A 250 -6.59 16.81 -28.83
N GLY A 251 -6.98 17.96 -29.37
CA GLY A 251 -6.25 18.63 -30.46
C GLY A 251 -4.83 19.02 -30.07
N PHE A 252 -4.60 19.43 -28.82
CA PHE A 252 -3.27 19.67 -28.29
C PHE A 252 -2.45 18.37 -28.16
N ALA A 253 -3.06 17.26 -27.72
CA ALA A 253 -2.40 15.95 -27.70
C ALA A 253 -1.96 15.50 -29.10
N LEU A 254 -2.80 15.71 -30.13
CA LEU A 254 -2.47 15.44 -31.53
C LEU A 254 -1.24 16.24 -31.98
N ARG A 255 -1.15 17.54 -31.62
CA ARG A 255 0.02 18.36 -31.95
C ARG A 255 1.29 17.89 -31.25
N ILE A 256 1.22 17.51 -29.97
CA ILE A 256 2.37 16.91 -29.26
C ILE A 256 2.80 15.61 -29.96
N ALA A 257 1.86 14.73 -30.28
CA ALA A 257 2.15 13.45 -30.94
C ALA A 257 2.79 13.63 -32.33
N ALA A 258 2.37 14.65 -33.08
CA ALA A 258 2.93 15.01 -34.38
C ALA A 258 4.27 15.77 -34.29
N GLY A 259 4.69 16.20 -33.10
CA GLY A 259 5.85 17.06 -32.90
C GLY A 259 5.64 18.52 -33.32
N ASP A 260 4.40 18.92 -33.61
CA ASP A 260 3.98 20.27 -34.00
C ASP A 260 3.78 21.18 -32.77
N VAL A 261 4.80 21.23 -31.91
CA VAL A 261 4.85 22.04 -30.70
C VAL A 261 6.28 22.58 -30.49
N PRO A 262 6.45 23.68 -29.72
CA PRO A 262 7.77 24.20 -29.38
C PRO A 262 8.68 23.15 -28.72
N PRO A 263 10.02 23.27 -28.84
CA PRO A 263 10.96 22.26 -28.34
C PRO A 263 10.74 21.80 -26.88
N PRO A 264 10.38 22.68 -25.91
CA PRO A 264 10.13 22.25 -24.54
C PRO A 264 8.90 21.32 -24.37
N LEU A 265 8.01 21.25 -25.35
CA LEU A 265 6.78 20.45 -25.32
C LEU A 265 6.84 19.16 -26.17
N GLN A 266 7.90 18.96 -26.96
CA GLN A 266 7.96 17.82 -27.91
C GLN A 266 8.07 16.45 -27.22
N ASN A 267 8.69 16.40 -26.03
CA ASN A 267 8.90 15.15 -25.27
C ASN A 267 8.10 15.15 -23.96
N VAL A 268 6.86 15.62 -24.03
CA VAL A 268 5.97 15.74 -22.87
C VAL A 268 4.80 14.78 -23.03
N ARG A 269 4.35 14.18 -21.93
CA ARG A 269 3.13 13.36 -21.91
C ARG A 269 1.95 14.20 -21.47
N LEU A 270 0.81 14.07 -22.17
CA LEU A 270 -0.45 14.68 -21.74
C LEU A 270 -1.35 13.61 -21.13
N LEU A 271 -1.52 13.67 -19.81
CA LEU A 271 -2.32 12.69 -19.06
C LEU A 271 -3.64 13.34 -18.63
N ARG A 272 -4.76 12.69 -18.89
CA ARG A 272 -6.07 13.08 -18.36
C ARG A 272 -6.31 12.38 -17.03
N LEU A 273 -6.59 13.14 -15.97
CA LEU A 273 -7.00 12.61 -14.69
C LEU A 273 -8.44 12.07 -14.77
N ASP A 274 -8.65 10.83 -14.35
CA ASP A 274 -9.99 10.26 -14.21
C ASP A 274 -10.48 10.40 -12.77
N VAL A 275 -11.30 11.42 -12.54
CA VAL A 275 -11.88 11.71 -11.22
C VAL A 275 -12.83 10.58 -10.78
N GLY A 276 -13.48 9.89 -11.72
CA GLY A 276 -14.36 8.76 -11.44
C GLY A 276 -13.58 7.58 -10.85
N LEU A 277 -12.42 7.24 -11.43
CA LEU A 277 -11.53 6.20 -10.90
C LEU A 277 -10.93 6.58 -9.54
N LEU A 278 -10.65 7.87 -9.32
CA LEU A 278 -10.19 8.35 -8.02
C LEU A 278 -11.27 8.19 -6.92
N GLN A 279 -12.54 8.43 -7.27
CA GLN A 279 -13.68 8.32 -6.35
C GLN A 279 -14.16 6.87 -6.16
N ALA A 280 -14.00 6.01 -7.18
CA ALA A 280 -14.41 4.62 -7.13
C ALA A 280 -13.66 3.86 -6.02
N GLY A 281 -14.42 3.29 -5.08
CA GLY A 281 -13.90 2.55 -3.93
C GLY A 281 -13.35 3.43 -2.79
N ALA A 282 -13.25 4.74 -2.97
CA ALA A 282 -12.84 5.66 -1.90
C ALA A 282 -14.02 5.88 -0.93
N SER A 283 -14.14 5.01 0.07
CA SER A 283 -15.28 5.03 1.01
C SER A 283 -15.12 6.10 2.11
N MET A 284 -13.91 6.65 2.28
CA MET A 284 -13.59 7.71 3.23
C MET A 284 -12.96 8.91 2.52
N LYS A 285 -13.39 10.14 2.87
CA LYS A 285 -12.93 11.39 2.24
C LYS A 285 -11.41 11.56 2.17
N GLY A 286 -10.67 11.03 3.15
CA GLY A 286 -9.20 11.09 3.17
C GLY A 286 -8.50 10.20 2.15
N GLU A 287 -9.17 9.16 1.65
CA GLU A 287 -8.58 8.23 0.67
C GLU A 287 -8.45 8.89 -0.71
N PHE A 288 -9.46 9.66 -1.11
CA PHE A 288 -9.42 10.47 -2.33
C PHE A 288 -8.26 11.47 -2.33
N GLU A 289 -8.10 12.22 -1.23
CA GLU A 289 -7.02 13.20 -1.08
C GLU A 289 -5.64 12.54 -1.13
N ASN A 290 -5.49 11.34 -0.56
CA ASN A 290 -4.24 10.58 -0.61
C ASN A 290 -3.92 10.11 -2.04
N ARG A 291 -4.92 9.59 -2.78
CA ARG A 291 -4.73 9.18 -4.18
C ARG A 291 -4.36 10.37 -5.07
N LEU A 292 -5.02 11.52 -4.88
CA LEU A 292 -4.69 12.74 -5.62
C LEU A 292 -3.26 13.21 -5.31
N ARG A 293 -2.84 13.16 -4.04
CA ARG A 293 -1.47 13.50 -3.65
C ARG A 293 -0.45 12.59 -4.32
N GLN A 294 -0.70 11.28 -4.35
CA GLN A 294 0.19 10.32 -5.03
C GLN A 294 0.33 10.62 -6.52
N VAL A 295 -0.77 10.90 -7.22
CA VAL A 295 -0.73 11.30 -8.64
C VAL A 295 0.14 12.54 -8.82
N ILE A 296 -0.01 13.56 -7.97
CA ILE A 296 0.81 14.78 -8.04
C ILE A 296 2.29 14.49 -7.79
N GLU A 297 2.62 13.66 -6.80
CA GLU A 297 3.99 13.26 -6.49
C GLU A 297 4.64 12.49 -7.65
N GLU A 298 3.90 11.58 -8.30
CA GLU A 298 4.38 10.85 -9.48
C GLU A 298 4.56 11.78 -10.70
N VAL A 299 3.66 12.75 -10.91
CA VAL A 299 3.84 13.78 -11.95
C VAL A 299 5.12 14.58 -11.72
N GLN A 300 5.38 15.00 -10.48
CA GLN A 300 6.55 15.82 -10.14
C GLN A 300 7.87 15.06 -10.21
N SER A 301 7.85 13.76 -9.92
CA SER A 301 9.05 12.90 -9.90
C SER A 301 9.33 12.19 -11.23
N SER A 302 8.46 12.34 -12.23
CA SER A 302 8.61 11.73 -13.54
C SER A 302 9.84 12.25 -14.28
N GLU A 303 10.66 11.33 -14.82
CA GLU A 303 11.80 11.64 -15.68
C GLU A 303 11.38 12.27 -17.01
N THR A 304 10.19 11.90 -17.49
CA THR A 304 9.54 12.54 -18.65
C THR A 304 8.57 13.60 -18.15
N PRO A 305 8.64 14.87 -18.58
CA PRO A 305 7.70 15.87 -18.13
C PRO A 305 6.27 15.48 -18.47
N ILE A 306 5.36 15.69 -17.51
CA ILE A 306 3.94 15.37 -17.65
C ILE A 306 3.12 16.66 -17.52
N ILE A 307 2.17 16.85 -18.43
CA ILE A 307 1.09 17.81 -18.29
C ILE A 307 -0.14 17.01 -17.84
N LEU A 308 -0.70 17.40 -16.69
CA LEU A 308 -1.93 16.80 -16.17
C LEU A 308 -3.12 17.66 -16.57
N PHE A 309 -4.03 17.07 -17.35
CA PHE A 309 -5.33 17.64 -17.67
C PHE A 309 -6.36 17.15 -16.64
N ILE A 310 -7.07 18.11 -16.05
CA ILE A 310 -8.13 17.86 -15.08
C ILE A 310 -9.42 18.39 -15.67
N ASP A 311 -10.33 17.48 -16.00
CA ASP A 311 -11.68 17.88 -16.38
C ASP A 311 -12.48 18.28 -15.14
N GLU A 312 -13.39 19.23 -15.30
CA GLU A 312 -14.24 19.73 -14.23
C GLU A 312 -13.49 20.13 -12.94
N ALA A 313 -12.33 20.79 -13.04
CA ALA A 313 -11.47 21.14 -11.90
C ALA A 313 -12.15 21.87 -10.71
N HIS A 314 -13.38 22.36 -10.85
CA HIS A 314 -14.19 22.91 -9.77
C HIS A 314 -14.80 21.84 -8.84
N THR A 315 -14.77 20.57 -9.22
CA THR A 315 -15.26 19.43 -8.43
C THR A 315 -14.17 18.83 -7.52
N LEU A 316 -12.92 19.29 -7.69
CA LEU A 316 -11.79 18.96 -6.81
C LEU A 316 -11.72 19.95 -5.64
#